data_AF-A0A1M6C6L2-F1
#
_entry.id   AF-A0A1M6C6L2-F1
#
_cell.length_a   1.000
_cell.length_b   1.000
_cell.length_c   1.000
_cell.angle_alpha   90.00
_cell.angle_beta   90.00
_cell.angle_gamma   90.00
#
_symmetry.space_group_name_H-M   'P 1'
#
loop_
_entity.id
_entity.type
_entity.pdbx_description
1 polymer ?
#
loop_
_entity_poly.entity_id
_entity_poly.type
_entity_poly.pdbx_seq_one_letter_code
_entity_poly.pdbx_strand_id
1 'polypeptide(L)'
;MVIRYQEHWQGHICIGEKHKKHKKNGIGGQIVAVNGKRKGRDAEEELVRKIREQGFPKVRRSQQYCGKSGESADLVGLPNIHIECKRVEKLNIFEAIKQALRDVMTSGTNKLACVFHRKNKERWLVTMTLEDWFELYRLSDLSDVDELDEVGE
;
A
#
# COMPACT_ATOMS: atom_id res chain seq x y z
N MET A 1 -7.73 -14.97 19.53
CA MET A 1 -8.32 -15.90 18.56
C MET A 1 -7.83 -15.51 17.17
N VAL A 2 -7.04 -16.37 16.52
CA VAL A 2 -6.41 -16.11 15.21
C VAL A 2 -7.42 -16.50 14.14
N ILE A 3 -8.08 -15.54 13.49
CA ILE A 3 -8.93 -15.83 12.34
C ILE A 3 -8.00 -16.06 11.14
N ARG A 4 -7.79 -17.35 10.84
CA ARG A 4 -7.13 -17.82 9.62
C ARG A 4 -8.06 -17.56 8.43
N TYR A 5 -7.59 -16.81 7.44
CA TYR A 5 -8.19 -16.82 6.11
C TYR A 5 -7.64 -18.03 5.33
N GLN A 6 -8.46 -19.07 5.19
CA GLN A 6 -8.46 -20.06 4.11
C GLN A 6 -9.88 -20.03 3.52
N GLU A 7 -10.19 -20.22 2.25
CA GLU A 7 -9.48 -20.33 0.97
C GLU A 7 -10.56 -20.13 -0.13
N HIS A 8 -10.14 -20.13 -1.40
CA HIS A 8 -10.91 -20.39 -2.64
C HIS A 8 -11.18 -19.19 -3.56
N TRP A 9 -10.22 -18.95 -4.44
CA TRP A 9 -10.50 -18.63 -5.84
C TRP A 9 -9.68 -19.56 -6.74
N GLN A 10 -10.38 -20.46 -7.45
CA GLN A 10 -9.82 -21.36 -8.45
C GLN A 10 -9.89 -20.72 -9.85
N GLY A 11 -8.80 -20.86 -10.62
CA GLY A 11 -8.76 -20.78 -12.09
C GLY A 11 -8.78 -19.35 -12.67
N HIS A 12 -7.98 -18.96 -13.66
CA HIS A 12 -7.37 -19.72 -14.75
C HIS A 12 -5.99 -19.13 -15.11
N ILE A 13 -5.03 -20.02 -15.33
CA ILE A 13 -3.73 -19.75 -15.92
C ILE A 13 -3.92 -19.60 -17.44
N CYS A 14 -3.66 -18.42 -17.98
CA CYS A 14 -3.43 -18.24 -19.42
C CYS A 14 -1.92 -18.12 -19.66
N ILE A 15 -1.31 -19.23 -20.08
CA ILE A 15 0.04 -19.29 -20.65
C ILE A 15 -0.02 -18.75 -22.09
N GLY A 16 0.40 -17.49 -22.26
CA GLY A 16 0.55 -16.85 -23.58
C GLY A 16 2.01 -16.87 -24.06
N GLU A 17 2.19 -17.31 -25.31
CA GLU A 17 3.46 -17.55 -26.01
C GLU A 17 4.46 -16.38 -26.04
N LYS A 18 5.75 -16.76 -25.98
CA LYS A 18 6.90 -15.86 -26.11
C LYS A 18 7.08 -15.42 -27.57
N HIS A 19 6.58 -14.25 -27.94
CA HIS A 19 7.03 -13.57 -29.16
C HIS A 19 8.38 -12.88 -28.94
N LYS A 20 9.44 -13.40 -29.58
CA LYS A 20 10.76 -12.75 -29.70
C LYS A 20 10.60 -11.44 -30.47
N LYS A 21 10.80 -10.29 -29.82
CA LYS A 21 10.98 -8.99 -30.49
C LYS A 21 12.47 -8.74 -30.76
N HIS A 22 12.78 -8.44 -32.02
CA HIS A 22 14.09 -8.04 -32.50
C HIS A 22 14.65 -6.82 -31.74
N LYS A 23 15.91 -6.92 -31.29
CA LYS A 23 16.69 -5.81 -30.76
C LYS A 23 16.98 -4.81 -31.89
N LYS A 24 16.44 -3.59 -31.80
CA LYS A 24 16.99 -2.43 -32.52
C LYS A 24 17.99 -1.74 -31.62
N ASN A 25 19.25 -1.72 -32.05
CA ASN A 25 20.32 -0.96 -31.39
C ASN A 25 20.05 0.54 -31.60
N GLY A 26 19.64 1.21 -30.54
CA GLY A 26 19.56 2.67 -30.47
C GLY A 26 20.36 3.14 -29.27
N ILE A 27 21.44 3.88 -29.52
CA ILE A 27 22.23 4.59 -28.52
C ILE A 27 21.35 5.76 -28.04
N GLY A 28 20.47 5.49 -27.08
CA GLY A 28 19.62 6.47 -26.43
C GLY A 28 20.10 6.67 -25.00
N GLY A 29 20.82 7.77 -24.75
CA GLY A 29 21.23 8.18 -23.41
C GLY A 29 20.04 8.15 -22.45
N GLN A 30 20.19 7.39 -21.38
CA GLN A 30 19.15 7.14 -20.39
C GLN A 30 18.95 8.41 -19.54
N ILE A 31 18.03 9.28 -19.93
CA ILE A 31 17.55 10.38 -19.07
C ILE A 31 16.76 9.74 -17.93
N VAL A 32 17.45 9.34 -16.86
CA VAL A 32 16.79 8.96 -15.61
C VAL A 32 16.08 10.20 -15.07
N ALA A 33 14.76 10.16 -14.99
CA ALA A 33 13.92 11.27 -14.52
C ALA A 33 14.20 11.58 -13.03
N VAL A 34 15.28 12.32 -12.74
CA VAL A 34 15.69 12.78 -11.41
C VAL A 34 14.55 13.48 -10.67
N ASN A 35 13.71 14.21 -11.41
CA ASN A 35 12.56 14.94 -10.88
C ASN A 35 11.49 14.01 -10.26
N GLY A 36 11.28 12.81 -10.82
CA GLY A 36 10.31 11.85 -10.29
C GLY A 36 10.74 11.25 -8.95
N LYS A 37 12.01 10.87 -8.85
CA LYS A 37 12.59 10.29 -7.61
C LYS A 37 12.59 11.28 -6.46
N ARG A 38 13.03 12.52 -6.72
CA ARG A 38 13.01 13.59 -5.71
C ARG A 38 11.59 13.88 -5.25
N LYS A 39 10.64 14.01 -6.19
CA LYS A 39 9.23 14.27 -5.86
C LYS A 39 8.60 13.16 -5.01
N GLY A 40 8.93 11.89 -5.28
CA GLY A 40 8.48 10.76 -4.47
C GLY A 40 9.00 10.85 -3.04
N ARG A 41 10.32 11.01 -2.89
CA ARG A 41 10.96 11.21 -1.58
C ARG A 41 10.36 12.37 -0.80
N ASP A 42 10.21 13.54 -1.44
CA ASP A 42 9.69 14.73 -0.79
C ASP A 42 8.23 14.53 -0.34
N ALA A 43 7.43 13.77 -1.11
CA ALA A 43 6.07 13.41 -0.72
C ALA A 43 6.04 12.44 0.47
N GLU A 44 6.90 11.43 0.48
CA GLU A 44 7.04 10.50 1.61
C GLU A 44 7.51 11.21 2.89
N GLU A 45 8.49 12.12 2.80
CA GLU A 45 8.96 12.93 3.93
C GLU A 45 7.87 13.86 4.48
N GLU A 46 7.13 14.52 3.58
CA GLU A 46 5.98 15.35 3.96
C GLU A 46 4.91 14.51 4.68
N LEU A 47 4.60 13.32 4.16
CA LEU A 47 3.61 12.42 4.73
C LEU A 47 4.03 11.93 6.13
N VAL A 48 5.30 11.54 6.31
CA VAL A 48 5.85 11.19 7.64
C VAL A 48 5.61 12.34 8.63
N ARG A 49 5.96 13.59 8.26
CA ARG A 49 5.73 14.74 9.13
C ARG A 49 4.26 14.91 9.47
N LYS A 50 3.36 14.78 8.48
CA LYS A 50 1.92 14.88 8.70
C LYS A 50 1.37 13.82 9.63
N ILE A 51 1.78 12.56 9.49
CA ILE A 51 1.33 11.49 10.38
C ILE A 51 1.87 11.70 11.81
N ARG A 52 3.10 12.19 11.96
CA ARG A 52 3.65 12.54 13.29
C ARG A 52 2.91 13.69 13.94
N GLU A 53 2.49 14.72 13.18
CA GLU A 53 1.65 15.82 13.65
C GLU A 53 0.29 15.33 14.19
N GLN A 54 -0.20 14.17 13.74
CA GLN A 54 -1.43 13.54 14.25
C GLN A 54 -1.20 12.66 15.49
N GLY A 55 0.00 12.65 16.09
CA GLY A 55 0.30 11.88 17.30
C GLY A 55 0.92 10.50 17.07
N PHE A 56 1.40 10.20 15.86
CA PHE A 56 2.07 8.93 15.54
C PHE A 56 3.59 9.12 15.31
N PRO A 57 4.38 9.35 16.38
CA PRO A 57 5.79 9.75 16.27
C PRO A 57 6.70 8.68 15.65
N LYS A 58 6.31 7.40 15.74
CA LYS A 58 7.12 6.24 15.30
C LYS A 58 7.14 6.05 13.78
N VAL A 59 6.30 6.76 13.03
CA VAL A 59 6.24 6.62 11.57
C VAL A 59 7.53 7.12 10.92
N ARG A 60 8.02 6.37 9.94
CA ARG A 60 9.23 6.68 9.15
C ARG A 60 9.11 6.09 7.73
N ARG A 61 9.95 6.56 6.82
CA ARG A 61 10.11 5.94 5.48
C ARG A 61 10.68 4.53 5.61
N SER A 62 10.30 3.63 4.71
CA SER A 62 10.90 2.30 4.62
C SER A 62 12.33 2.38 4.09
N GLN A 63 13.17 1.41 4.46
CA GLN A 63 14.55 1.31 3.98
C GLN A 63 14.61 0.23 2.89
N GLN A 64 14.21 0.57 1.67
CA GLN A 64 14.12 -0.38 0.56
C GLN A 64 15.50 -0.85 -0.01
N TYR A 65 16.60 -0.77 0.76
CA TYR A 65 17.97 -0.90 0.26
C TYR A 65 18.82 -2.04 0.84
N CYS A 66 18.26 -3.00 1.58
CA CYS A 66 19.02 -4.20 1.98
C CYS A 66 18.27 -5.50 1.66
N GLY A 67 18.20 -5.82 0.37
CA GLY A 67 18.37 -7.16 -0.24
C GLY A 67 17.53 -8.37 0.19
N LYS A 68 16.82 -8.39 1.34
CA LYS A 68 16.11 -9.57 1.86
C LYS A 68 14.94 -9.27 2.81
N SER A 69 14.52 -8.04 3.01
CA SER A 69 13.44 -7.69 3.96
C SER A 69 12.15 -7.33 3.23
N GLY A 70 11.11 -8.15 3.45
CA GLY A 70 9.80 -8.12 2.80
C GLY A 70 8.88 -6.95 3.14
N GLU A 71 9.40 -5.73 3.33
CA GLU A 71 8.57 -4.54 3.48
C GLU A 71 8.54 -3.73 2.17
N SER A 72 7.47 -3.93 1.40
CA SER A 72 7.17 -3.22 0.14
C SER A 72 6.51 -1.85 0.35
N ALA A 73 6.13 -1.49 1.58
CA ALA A 73 5.46 -0.22 1.88
C ALA A 73 6.39 0.99 1.75
N ASP A 74 5.84 2.16 1.40
CA ASP A 74 6.60 3.42 1.33
C ASP A 74 6.97 3.93 2.74
N LEU A 75 6.03 3.81 3.69
CA LEU A 75 6.18 4.20 5.09
C LEU A 75 5.85 3.02 6.01
N VAL A 76 6.50 3.01 7.18
CA VAL A 76 6.31 2.00 8.23
C VAL A 76 6.16 2.68 9.60
N GLY A 77 5.64 1.94 10.58
CA GLY A 77 5.47 2.42 11.96
C GLY A 77 4.04 2.86 12.32
N LEU A 78 3.08 2.71 11.40
CA LEU A 78 1.65 2.76 11.69
C LEU A 78 1.15 1.31 11.87
N PRO A 79 0.69 0.90 13.06
CA PRO A 79 0.28 -0.48 13.32
C PRO A 79 -0.82 -0.95 12.36
N ASN A 80 -0.73 -2.20 11.90
CA ASN A 80 -1.71 -2.85 11.02
C ASN A 80 -1.98 -2.19 9.66
N ILE A 81 -1.27 -1.13 9.28
CA ILE A 81 -1.48 -0.42 8.00
C ILE A 81 -0.29 -0.60 7.06
N HIS A 82 -0.58 -0.92 5.81
CA HIS A 82 0.35 -0.84 4.68
C HIS A 82 0.12 0.47 3.93
N ILE A 83 1.15 1.32 3.85
CA ILE A 83 1.05 2.67 3.30
C ILE A 83 1.67 2.73 1.90
N GLU A 84 0.84 3.07 0.91
CA GLU A 84 1.25 3.49 -0.44
C GLU A 84 1.08 5.02 -0.57
N CYS A 85 2.15 5.75 -0.89
CA CYS A 85 2.19 7.20 -0.96
C CYS A 85 2.11 7.70 -2.41
N LYS A 86 1.16 8.58 -2.73
CA LYS A 86 1.01 9.18 -4.07
C LYS A 86 0.81 10.69 -4.03
N ARG A 87 1.75 11.44 -4.62
CA ARG A 87 1.58 12.88 -4.91
C ARG A 87 1.53 13.15 -6.41
N VAL A 88 0.31 13.18 -6.96
CA VAL A 88 0.07 13.35 -8.40
C VAL A 88 -1.19 14.18 -8.66
N GLU A 89 -1.23 14.92 -9.77
CA GLU A 89 -2.40 15.73 -10.15
C GLU A 89 -3.55 14.88 -10.70
N LYS A 90 -3.22 13.77 -11.36
CA LYS A 90 -4.16 12.80 -11.94
C LYS A 90 -3.79 11.41 -11.44
N LEU A 91 -4.41 10.99 -10.34
CA LEU A 91 -4.24 9.65 -9.78
C LEU A 91 -5.29 8.71 -10.37
N ASN A 92 -4.86 7.56 -10.89
CA ASN A 92 -5.77 6.42 -11.05
C ASN A 92 -5.81 5.67 -9.70
N ILE A 93 -6.84 5.96 -8.90
CA ILE A 93 -6.95 5.43 -7.54
C ILE A 93 -7.12 3.91 -7.51
N PHE A 94 -7.82 3.33 -8.49
CA PHE A 94 -8.03 1.88 -8.55
C PHE A 94 -6.73 1.11 -8.79
N GLU A 95 -5.87 1.60 -9.69
CA GLU A 95 -4.56 0.97 -9.91
C GLU A 95 -3.63 1.15 -8.71
N ALA A 96 -3.72 2.27 -7.99
CA ALA A 96 -2.97 2.47 -6.76
C ALA A 96 -3.43 1.52 -5.64
N ILE A 97 -4.74 1.31 -5.48
CA ILE A 97 -5.28 0.34 -4.51
C ILE A 97 -4.87 -1.09 -4.88
N LYS A 98 -4.97 -1.48 -6.17
CA LYS A 98 -4.47 -2.80 -6.63
C LYS A 98 -2.99 -3.00 -6.34
N GLN A 99 -2.18 -1.94 -6.48
CA GLN A 99 -0.76 -2.01 -6.14
C GLN A 99 -0.57 -2.29 -4.64
N ALA A 100 -1.20 -1.50 -3.78
CA ALA A 100 -1.11 -1.68 -2.33
C ALA A 100 -1.58 -3.08 -1.88
N LEU A 101 -2.68 -3.60 -2.45
CA LEU A 101 -3.18 -4.96 -2.15
C LEU A 101 -2.18 -6.06 -2.56
N ARG A 102 -1.57 -5.95 -3.75
CA ARG A 102 -0.53 -6.90 -4.20
C ARG A 102 0.70 -6.86 -3.30
N ASP A 103 1.08 -5.68 -2.84
CA ASP A 103 2.24 -5.49 -1.98
C ASP A 103 2.03 -6.08 -0.58
N VAL A 104 0.82 -5.92 -0.01
CA VAL A 104 0.40 -6.64 1.21
C VAL A 104 0.48 -8.15 1.01
N MET A 105 -0.14 -8.67 -0.05
CA MET A 105 -0.16 -10.11 -0.35
C MET A 105 1.24 -10.70 -0.51
N THR A 106 2.12 -10.01 -1.24
CA THR A 106 3.49 -10.48 -1.50
C THR A 106 4.38 -10.40 -0.26
N SER A 107 4.14 -9.42 0.62
CA SER A 107 4.87 -9.30 1.89
C SER A 107 4.51 -10.38 2.91
N GLY A 108 3.38 -11.07 2.73
CA GLY A 108 2.85 -12.04 3.69
C GLY A 108 2.42 -11.39 5.02
N THR A 109 2.16 -10.08 5.02
CA THR A 109 1.70 -9.35 6.22
C THR A 109 0.18 -9.26 6.24
N ASN A 110 -0.44 -9.34 7.42
CA ASN A 110 -1.87 -9.09 7.61
C ASN A 110 -2.19 -7.60 7.81
N LYS A 111 -1.49 -6.73 7.05
CA LYS A 111 -1.72 -5.28 7.12
C LYS A 111 -2.85 -4.88 6.16
N LEU A 112 -3.64 -3.88 6.53
CA LEU A 112 -4.69 -3.30 5.71
C LEU A 112 -4.07 -2.34 4.67
N ALA A 113 -4.47 -2.47 3.41
CA ALA A 113 -3.90 -1.69 2.31
C ALA A 113 -4.50 -0.27 2.28
N CYS A 114 -3.65 0.76 2.33
CA CYS A 114 -4.06 2.15 2.28
C CYS A 114 -3.27 2.93 1.26
N VAL A 115 -3.95 3.72 0.43
CA VAL A 115 -3.33 4.74 -0.43
C VAL A 115 -3.48 6.10 0.23
N PHE A 116 -2.36 6.68 0.67
CA PHE A 116 -2.28 8.07 1.11
C PHE A 116 -1.94 8.92 -0.11
N HIS A 117 -2.85 9.81 -0.49
CA HIS A 117 -2.68 10.60 -1.70
C HIS A 117 -3.09 12.05 -1.56
N ARG A 118 -2.50 12.89 -2.42
CA ARG A 118 -2.92 14.27 -2.62
C ARG A 118 -2.50 14.83 -3.97
N LYS A 119 -3.21 15.86 -4.42
CA LYS A 119 -2.75 16.79 -5.44
C LYS A 119 -1.89 17.89 -4.82
N ASN A 120 -1.20 18.68 -5.65
CA ASN A 120 -0.51 19.85 -5.15
C ASN A 120 -1.51 20.82 -4.49
N LYS A 121 -1.10 21.40 -3.35
CA LYS A 121 -1.90 22.35 -2.54
C LYS A 121 -3.22 21.80 -1.95
N GLU A 122 -3.55 20.55 -2.21
CA GLU A 122 -4.69 19.87 -1.61
C GLU A 122 -4.32 19.16 -0.30
N ARG A 123 -5.34 18.82 0.49
CA ARG A 123 -5.22 18.00 1.69
C ARG A 123 -4.83 16.56 1.34
N TRP A 124 -4.18 15.88 2.29
CA TRP A 124 -3.98 14.43 2.21
C TRP A 124 -5.30 13.71 2.42
N LEU A 125 -5.58 12.73 1.56
CA LEU A 125 -6.68 11.79 1.67
C LEU A 125 -6.11 10.39 1.88
N VAL A 126 -6.89 9.55 2.54
CA VAL A 126 -6.63 8.12 2.68
C VAL A 126 -7.74 7.37 1.96
N THR A 127 -7.38 6.35 1.20
CA THR A 127 -8.34 5.49 0.51
C THR A 127 -8.02 4.03 0.79
N MET A 128 -9.07 3.27 1.11
CA MET A 128 -9.07 1.85 1.41
C MET A 128 -10.23 1.19 0.65
N THR A 129 -10.25 -0.14 0.58
CA THR A 129 -11.48 -0.86 0.23
C THR A 129 -12.52 -0.69 1.34
N LEU A 130 -13.79 -0.95 1.03
CA LEU A 130 -14.86 -0.86 2.03
C LEU A 130 -14.65 -1.90 3.14
N GLU A 131 -14.22 -3.10 2.75
CA GLU A 131 -13.95 -4.24 3.62
C GLU A 131 -12.81 -3.91 4.59
N ASP A 132 -11.70 -3.37 4.10
CA ASP A 132 -10.55 -2.98 4.94
C ASP A 132 -10.93 -1.83 5.89
N TRP A 133 -11.82 -0.92 5.47
CA TRP A 133 -12.29 0.16 6.32
C TRP A 133 -13.11 -0.37 7.51
N PHE A 134 -14.04 -1.30 7.27
CA PHE A 134 -14.80 -1.92 8.35
C PHE A 134 -13.93 -2.82 9.22
N GLU A 135 -12.90 -3.45 8.66
CA GLU A 135 -11.92 -4.18 9.45
C GLU A 135 -11.13 -3.26 10.38
N LEU A 136 -10.68 -2.11 9.87
CA LEU A 136 -10.06 -1.07 10.71
C LEU A 136 -11.02 -0.60 11.80
N TYR A 137 -12.29 -0.39 11.48
CA TYR A 137 -13.31 0.03 12.44
C TYR A 137 -13.51 -1.01 13.54
N ARG A 138 -13.60 -2.29 13.20
CA ARG A 138 -13.69 -3.40 14.18
C ARG A 138 -12.46 -3.54 15.07
N LEU A 139 -11.28 -3.18 14.57
CA LEU A 139 -10.04 -3.18 15.35
C LEU A 139 -9.90 -1.94 16.24
N SER A 140 -10.81 -0.97 16.13
CA SER A 140 -10.80 0.24 16.95
C SER A 140 -11.59 0.04 18.24
N ASP A 141 -11.36 0.93 19.20
CA ASP A 141 -12.14 1.04 20.44
C ASP A 141 -13.51 1.70 20.24
N LEU A 142 -13.87 2.05 19.00
CA LEU A 142 -15.15 2.69 18.65
C LEU A 142 -16.21 1.70 18.19
N SER A 143 -15.85 0.43 17.95
CA SER A 143 -16.82 -0.55 17.52
C SER A 143 -17.43 -1.26 18.71
N ASP A 144 -18.73 -1.05 18.93
CA ASP A 144 -19.55 -1.77 19.93
C ASP A 144 -19.85 -3.22 19.51
N VAL A 145 -19.00 -3.84 18.67
CA VAL A 145 -19.07 -5.27 18.37
C VAL A 145 -18.45 -6.06 19.52
N ASP A 146 -18.98 -5.85 20.72
CA ASP A 146 -18.75 -6.76 21.84
C ASP A 146 -19.41 -8.10 21.50
N GLU A 147 -18.62 -9.17 21.64
CA GLU A 147 -19.03 -10.57 21.77
C GLU A 147 -20.23 -10.98 20.90
N LEU A 148 -19.96 -11.49 19.69
CA LEU A 148 -20.91 -12.44 19.10
C LEU A 148 -21.07 -13.56 20.11
N ASP A 149 -22.21 -13.51 20.77
CA ASP A 149 -22.74 -14.50 21.69
C ASP A 149 -22.19 -15.88 21.35
N GLU A 150 -21.53 -16.50 22.32
CA GLU A 150 -21.59 -17.94 22.48
C GLU A 150 -23.07 -18.32 22.60
N VAL A 151 -23.80 -18.33 21.50
CA VAL A 151 -25.06 -19.06 21.40
C VAL A 151 -24.63 -20.50 21.27
N GLY A 152 -24.37 -21.09 22.43
CA GLY A 152 -24.55 -22.51 22.60
C GLY A 152 -25.99 -22.85 22.23
N GLU A 153 -26.13 -23.64 21.18
CA GLU A 153 -27.12 -24.72 21.06
C GLU A 153 -26.46 -25.89 20.31
#